data_AF-A0A655WWR8-F1
#
_entry.id   AF-A0A655WWR8-F1
#
_cell.length_a   1.000
_cell.length_b   1.000
_cell.length_c   1.000
_cell.angle_alpha   90.00
_cell.angle_beta   90.00
_cell.angle_gamma   90.00
#
_symmetry.space_group_name_H-M   'P 1'
#
loop_
_entity.id
_entity.type
_entity.pdbx_description
1 polymer ?
#
loop_
_entity_poly.entity_id
_entity_poly.type
_entity_poly.pdbx_seq_one_letter_code
_entity_poly.pdbx_strand_id
1 'polypeptide(L)'
;MKTLPEYHWLILKVNYQPDKQRIEIDLEHSGKGFDCQALKDASNQKSYGRGILLATQLCESLEYSNQGRRVTAVYSFARKDTLHYSLPS
;
A
#
# COMPACT_ATOMS: atom_id res chain seq x y z
N MET A 1 10.93 -18.64 -20.45
CA MET A 1 10.05 -18.14 -19.36
C MET A 1 9.71 -19.32 -18.47
N LYS A 2 9.90 -19.22 -17.15
CA LYS A 2 9.41 -20.25 -16.22
C LYS A 2 7.90 -20.12 -16.13
N THR A 3 7.17 -21.15 -16.51
CA THR A 3 5.72 -21.22 -16.35
C THR A 3 5.42 -21.32 -14.86
N LEU A 4 4.55 -20.44 -14.35
CA LEU A 4 4.08 -20.55 -12.99
C LEU A 4 3.11 -21.73 -12.90
N PRO A 5 3.17 -22.54 -11.83
CA PRO A 5 2.17 -23.57 -11.56
C PRO A 5 0.73 -23.01 -11.56
N GLU A 6 -0.24 -23.80 -12.03
CA GLU A 6 -1.65 -23.39 -12.16
C GLU A 6 -2.33 -22.95 -10.85
N TYR A 7 -1.79 -23.29 -9.69
CA TYR A 7 -2.32 -22.88 -8.38
C TYR A 7 -1.84 -21.49 -7.93
N HIS A 8 -0.93 -20.86 -8.68
CA HIS A 8 -0.51 -19.49 -8.39
C HIS A 8 -1.50 -18.48 -8.96
N TRP A 9 -2.00 -17.61 -8.10
CA TRP A 9 -2.97 -16.59 -8.46
C TRP A 9 -2.59 -15.24 -7.86
N LEU A 10 -3.16 -14.20 -8.47
CA LEU A 10 -3.13 -12.82 -8.01
C LEU A 10 -4.52 -12.23 -8.19
N ILE A 11 -5.05 -11.62 -7.14
CA ILE A 11 -6.35 -10.95 -7.11
C ILE A 11 -6.10 -9.48 -6.84
N LEU A 12 -6.56 -8.62 -7.75
CA LEU A 12 -6.59 -7.17 -7.59
C LEU A 12 -8.04 -6.72 -7.47
N LYS A 13 -8.38 -6.06 -6.36
CA LYS A 13 -9.67 -5.41 -6.16
C LYS A 13 -9.43 -3.91 -6.06
N VAL A 14 -10.24 -3.16 -6.80
CA VAL A 14 -10.23 -1.69 -6.77
C VAL A 14 -11.61 -1.25 -6.36
N ASN A 15 -11.69 -0.53 -5.24
CA ASN A 15 -12.93 -0.04 -4.67
C ASN A 15 -12.90 1.50 -4.62
N TYR A 16 -13.61 2.13 -5.55
CA TYR A 16 -13.79 3.57 -5.58
C TYR A 16 -14.90 3.99 -4.62
N GLN A 17 -14.58 4.89 -3.69
CA GLN A 17 -15.49 5.35 -2.63
C GLN A 17 -15.66 6.88 -2.77
N PRO A 18 -16.55 7.36 -3.66
CA PRO A 18 -16.70 8.78 -3.96
C PRO A 18 -17.11 9.61 -2.74
N ASP A 19 -18.02 9.09 -1.91
CA ASP A 19 -18.50 9.76 -0.69
C ASP A 19 -17.37 10.02 0.32
N LYS A 20 -16.32 9.21 0.27
CA LYS A 20 -15.13 9.33 1.11
C LYS A 20 -13.94 9.94 0.37
N GLN A 21 -14.15 10.39 -0.87
CA GLN A 21 -13.12 10.92 -1.77
C GLN A 21 -11.86 10.05 -1.80
N ARG A 22 -12.01 8.72 -1.96
CA ARG A 22 -10.85 7.82 -1.94
C ARG A 22 -10.98 6.62 -2.88
N ILE A 23 -9.84 6.01 -3.20
CA ILE A 23 -9.74 4.68 -3.80
C ILE A 23 -9.04 3.76 -2.82
N GLU A 24 -9.59 2.57 -2.65
CA GLU A 24 -8.96 1.47 -1.92
C GLU A 24 -8.55 0.39 -2.91
N ILE A 25 -7.27 0.04 -2.90
CA ILE A 25 -6.67 -1.01 -3.74
C ILE A 25 -6.26 -2.15 -2.84
N ASP A 26 -6.79 -3.34 -3.09
CA ASP A 26 -6.51 -4.55 -2.34
C ASP A 26 -5.90 -5.59 -3.27
N LEU A 27 -4.66 -5.96 -3.02
CA LEU A 27 -3.90 -6.92 -3.81
C LEU A 27 -3.54 -8.11 -2.96
N GLU A 28 -3.92 -9.31 -3.41
CA GLU A 28 -3.63 -10.57 -2.72
C GLU A 28 -3.05 -11.61 -3.70
N HIS A 29 -2.18 -12.50 -3.24
CA HIS A 29 -1.59 -13.56 -4.06
C HIS A 29 -1.33 -14.87 -3.29
N SER A 30 -1.27 -16.01 -3.98
CA SER A 30 -0.94 -17.32 -3.35
C SER A 30 0.55 -17.67 -3.29
N GLY A 31 1.42 -16.73 -3.67
CA GLY A 31 2.88 -16.88 -3.52
C GLY A 31 3.33 -17.02 -2.05
N LYS A 32 4.65 -17.14 -1.85
CA LYS A 32 5.27 -17.37 -0.53
C LYS A 32 4.93 -16.30 0.51
N GLY A 33 4.65 -15.07 0.09
CA GLY A 33 4.55 -13.92 0.99
C GLY A 33 5.91 -13.51 1.54
N PHE A 34 5.90 -12.61 2.52
CA PHE A 34 7.10 -12.13 3.19
C PHE A 34 6.76 -11.64 4.61
N ASP A 35 7.79 -11.48 5.46
CA ASP A 35 7.58 -10.99 6.82
C ASP A 35 7.38 -9.46 6.83
N CYS A 36 6.13 -9.07 7.08
CA CYS A 36 5.72 -7.67 7.12
C CYS A 36 5.98 -6.99 8.47
N GLN A 37 6.24 -7.75 9.55
CA GLN A 37 6.53 -7.13 10.84
C GLN A 37 7.85 -6.38 10.78
N ALA A 38 8.82 -6.92 10.05
CA ALA A 38 10.10 -6.25 9.77
C ALA A 38 9.95 -4.89 9.04
N LEU A 39 8.83 -4.62 8.36
CA LEU A 39 8.61 -3.33 7.68
C LEU A 39 8.18 -2.21 8.63
N LYS A 40 7.54 -2.52 9.77
CA LYS A 40 7.15 -1.51 10.77
C LYS A 40 8.36 -0.90 11.47
N ASP A 41 9.40 -1.72 11.67
CA ASP A 41 10.65 -1.32 12.32
C ASP A 41 11.66 -0.71 11.34
N ALA A 42 11.51 -0.99 10.04
CA ALA A 42 12.40 -0.53 8.97
C ALA A 42 12.05 0.85 8.40
N SER A 43 11.47 1.76 9.20
CA SER A 43 11.35 3.18 8.83
C SER A 43 12.70 3.84 8.52
N ASN A 44 13.83 3.18 8.82
CA ASN A 44 15.14 3.75 8.63
C ASN A 44 16.20 2.90 7.89
N GLN A 45 16.04 1.59 7.65
CA GLN A 45 17.14 0.82 7.04
C GLN A 45 16.67 -0.28 6.09
N LYS A 46 17.16 -0.16 4.85
CA LYS A 46 17.05 -1.06 3.69
C LYS A 46 15.75 -0.95 2.89
N SER A 47 15.80 0.01 1.97
CA SER A 47 14.99 0.07 0.74
C SER A 47 15.11 -1.24 -0.05
N TYR A 48 14.23 -2.20 0.24
CA TYR A 48 13.90 -3.26 -0.70
C TYR A 48 12.82 -2.72 -1.64
N GLY A 49 13.25 -2.17 -2.78
CA GLY A 49 12.36 -1.77 -3.87
C GLY A 49 11.80 -0.36 -3.76
N ARG A 50 12.10 0.48 -4.76
CA ARG A 50 11.55 1.84 -4.89
C ARG A 50 10.01 1.85 -4.93
N GLY A 51 9.39 0.75 -5.38
CA GLY A 51 7.94 0.64 -5.52
C GLY A 51 7.17 0.72 -4.20
N ILE A 52 7.65 0.06 -3.14
CA ILE A 52 6.96 0.10 -1.84
C ILE A 52 7.09 1.48 -1.21
N LEU A 53 8.29 2.08 -1.24
CA LEU A 53 8.51 3.44 -0.75
C LEU A 53 7.60 4.46 -1.45
N LEU A 54 7.51 4.37 -2.78
CA LEU A 54 6.62 5.22 -3.58
C LEU A 54 5.15 5.02 -3.19
N ALA A 55 4.71 3.76 -3.05
CA ALA A 55 3.36 3.46 -2.62
C ALA A 55 3.07 4.12 -1.26
N THR A 56 3.94 3.92 -0.27
CA THR A 56 3.82 4.50 1.08
C THR A 56 3.77 6.03 1.07
N GLN A 57 4.52 6.69 0.18
CA GLN A 57 4.51 8.17 0.10
C GLN A 57 3.25 8.74 -0.55
N LEU A 58 2.66 8.03 -1.51
CA LEU A 58 1.51 8.48 -2.28
C LEU A 58 0.17 8.13 -1.63
N CYS A 59 0.10 7.04 -0.87
CA CYS A 59 -1.11 6.60 -0.21
C CYS A 59 -1.30 7.29 1.15
N GLU A 60 -2.56 7.39 1.59
CA GLU A 60 -2.92 7.71 2.96
C GLU A 60 -2.51 6.59 3.92
N SER A 61 -2.71 5.33 3.50
CA SER A 61 -2.27 4.15 4.24
C SER A 61 -1.84 3.02 3.31
N LEU A 62 -0.87 2.23 3.79
CA LEU A 62 -0.40 1.01 3.16
C LEU A 62 -0.26 -0.08 4.23
N GLU A 63 -1.14 -1.06 4.20
CA GLU A 63 -1.20 -2.13 5.20
C GLU A 63 -0.93 -3.47 4.56
N TYR A 64 0.03 -4.20 5.12
CA TYR A 64 0.28 -5.58 4.73
C TYR A 64 -0.36 -6.55 5.72
N SER A 65 -0.95 -7.61 5.19
CA SER A 65 -1.60 -8.67 5.95
C SER A 65 -1.37 -10.04 5.31
N ASN A 66 -1.98 -11.08 5.86
CA ASN A 66 -1.86 -12.47 5.37
C ASN A 66 -0.39 -12.91 5.15
N GLN A 67 0.50 -12.66 6.12
CA GLN A 67 1.93 -13.01 6.03
C GLN A 67 2.62 -12.46 4.76
N GLY A 68 2.31 -11.21 4.41
CA GLY A 68 2.88 -10.53 3.24
C GLY A 68 2.35 -11.01 1.90
N ARG A 69 1.24 -11.74 1.90
CA ARG A 69 0.52 -12.13 0.69
C ARG A 69 -0.57 -11.15 0.30
N ARG A 70 -0.89 -10.19 1.17
CA ARG A 70 -1.92 -9.19 0.92
C ARG A 70 -1.43 -7.80 1.28
N VAL A 71 -1.78 -6.83 0.43
CA VAL A 71 -1.57 -5.41 0.69
C VAL A 71 -2.83 -4.62 0.37
N THR A 72 -3.20 -3.71 1.28
CA THR A 72 -4.30 -2.76 1.10
C THR A 72 -3.72 -1.35 1.10
N ALA A 73 -3.92 -0.63 0.00
CA ALA A 73 -3.49 0.75 -0.17
C ALA A 73 -4.73 1.67 -0.27
N VAL A 74 -4.75 2.75 0.51
CA VAL A 74 -5.82 3.75 0.46
C VAL A 74 -5.25 5.05 -0.10
N TYR A 75 -5.85 5.56 -1.16
CA TYR A 75 -5.50 6.85 -1.77
C TYR A 75 -6.64 7.82 -1.58
N SER A 76 -6.38 8.94 -0.90
CA SER A 76 -7.33 10.05 -0.79
C SER A 76 -7.14 11.04 -1.93
N PHE A 77 -8.25 11.56 -2.46
CA PHE A 77 -8.24 12.70 -3.38
C PHE A 77 -8.20 14.04 -2.65
N ALA A 78 -8.45 14.05 -1.33
CA ALA A 78 -8.36 15.25 -0.53
C ALA A 78 -6.89 15.71 -0.51
N ARG A 79 -6.68 16.97 -0.89
CA ARG A 79 -5.36 17.59 -0.94
C ARG A 79 -4.81 17.73 0.49
N LYS A 80 -3.60 17.25 0.77
CA LYS A 80 -2.92 17.43 2.07
C LYS A 80 -2.57 18.90 2.40
N ASP A 81 -2.83 19.84 1.49
CA ASP A 81 -2.42 21.26 1.57
C ASP A 81 -3.32 22.16 2.45
N THR A 82 -4.00 21.65 3.48
CA THR A 82 -4.84 22.50 4.37
C THR A 82 -4.43 22.48 5.85
N LEU A 83 -3.21 22.07 6.18
CA LEU A 83 -2.68 22.19 7.54
C LEU A 83 -1.28 22.81 7.47
N HIS A 84 -1.21 24.14 7.46
CA HIS A 84 -0.13 25.03 7.94
C HIS A 84 -0.14 26.38 7.19
N TYR A 85 -1.19 27.18 7.39
CA TYR A 85 -1.06 28.63 7.42
C TYR A 85 -1.83 29.14 8.64
N SER A 86 -1.25 28.92 9.82
CA SER A 86 -1.51 29.81 10.95
C SER A 86 -0.89 31.16 10.59
N LEU A 87 -1.73 32.15 10.31
CA LEU A 87 -1.32 33.56 10.23
C LEU A 87 -0.76 33.97 11.60
N PRO A 88 0.46 34.53 11.69
CA PRO A 88 0.88 35.17 12.92
C PRO A 88 0.02 36.43 13.15
N SER A 89 -0.48 36.55 14.39
CA SER A 89 -1.17 37.73 14.94
C SER A 89 -0.32 38.99 14.85
#